data_AF-A0A970VQ29-F1
#
_entry.id   AF-A0A970VQ29-F1
#
_cell.length_a   1.000
_cell.length_b   1.000
_cell.length_c   1.000
_cell.angle_alpha   90.00
_cell.angle_beta   90.00
_cell.angle_gamma   90.00
#
_symmetry.space_group_name_H-M   'P 1'
#
loop_
_entity.id
_entity.type
_entity.pdbx_description
1 polymer ?
#
loop_
_entity_poly.entity_id
_entity_poly.type
_entity_poly.pdbx_seq_one_letter_code
_entity_poly.pdbx_strand_id
1 'polypeptide(L)'
;MAKGFGLKLLASCLLLALAGSLLAGCGEEPVRLTLTVLGDVDNPLTIRGLQDVPETVKLKHKDKTVAAAPLAPVIEQAQPYGQRLEILFIAADGFSALIDNDNLEQCYLALSRENGWEAINLHHPVSSNIKNIVEIVIIAQDLPVDQAFTIIQPGKDIARLSAGALYKQGYSISASLRGSSAVEHEGKELTATTFYRHRTVDLEDYVSLEGRTAAVVGADGRVEPLRQDGRFILDKNCLGYMAGDELVIPRAKGLVLDPPAKRITDVYADSLQALEEGVPILVILLDGFGLHQYQYASSRGYTPFLDTLPEPAVSMSAYPSITPVNVASSLSGELPHVTGVHDRRTRRLEVPTIFAQAGAGKVMTAVIGPLNTVELEVEPVFNVDRNNDGSTDDEKTQYALSVIGQSHDLLFVHYKDIDATGHDWGDLHQNTLDAIGQADEYVRQLVENWRGRVLIYADHGMYETETGGDHGNLVAKSMFTPYWLFDTGN
;
A
#
# COMPACT_ATOMS: atom_id res chain seq x y z
N MET A 1 -73.92 0.22 49.56
CA MET A 1 -74.95 -0.84 49.46
C MET A 1 -75.06 -1.27 48.01
N ALA A 2 -75.01 -2.57 47.80
CA ALA A 2 -74.69 -3.24 46.55
C ALA A 2 -75.74 -3.10 45.43
N LYS A 3 -75.27 -3.04 44.18
CA LYS A 3 -75.85 -3.74 43.02
C LYS A 3 -74.72 -4.16 42.08
N GLY A 4 -74.57 -5.47 41.90
CA GLY A 4 -73.71 -6.07 40.88
C GLY A 4 -74.45 -6.25 39.56
N PHE A 5 -73.69 -6.37 38.47
CA PHE A 5 -73.98 -7.16 37.28
C PHE A 5 -72.73 -7.11 36.38
N GLY A 6 -72.17 -8.27 35.99
CA GLY A 6 -71.09 -8.32 34.99
C GLY A 6 -70.08 -9.45 35.14
N LEU A 7 -70.53 -10.70 35.23
CA LEU A 7 -69.64 -11.88 35.15
C LEU A 7 -70.13 -12.83 34.06
N LYS A 8 -70.01 -12.45 32.77
CA LYS A 8 -70.09 -13.36 31.60
C LYS A 8 -69.45 -12.72 30.36
N LEU A 9 -68.14 -12.41 30.39
CA LEU A 9 -67.41 -12.09 29.15
C LEU A 9 -65.89 -12.22 29.31
N LEU A 10 -65.40 -13.37 29.79
CA LEU A 10 -63.95 -13.62 29.86
C LEU A 10 -63.53 -15.08 29.63
N ALA A 11 -64.45 -15.95 29.19
CA ALA A 11 -64.17 -17.37 28.97
C ALA A 11 -64.05 -17.78 27.48
N SER A 12 -64.32 -16.88 26.51
CA SER A 12 -64.24 -17.22 25.07
C SER A 12 -63.05 -16.61 24.31
N CYS A 13 -62.29 -15.69 24.90
CA CYS A 13 -61.07 -15.16 24.24
C CYS A 13 -59.81 -15.98 24.55
N LEU A 14 -59.81 -16.85 25.57
CA LEU A 14 -58.64 -17.64 25.93
C LEU A 14 -58.53 -18.97 25.17
N LEU A 15 -59.61 -19.45 24.56
CA LEU A 15 -59.62 -20.71 23.79
C LEU A 15 -59.37 -20.54 22.28
N LEU A 16 -59.44 -19.31 21.76
CA LEU A 16 -59.07 -18.99 20.37
C LEU A 16 -57.59 -18.57 20.23
N ALA A 17 -56.95 -18.13 21.31
CA ALA A 17 -55.52 -17.79 21.31
C ALA A 17 -54.58 -19.02 21.47
N LEU A 18 -55.10 -20.13 22.00
CA LEU A 18 -54.35 -21.40 22.13
C LEU A 18 -54.50 -22.34 20.93
N ALA A 19 -55.47 -22.12 20.03
CA ALA A 19 -55.58 -22.89 18.79
C ALA A 19 -54.84 -22.25 17.61
N GLY A 20 -54.60 -20.93 17.64
CA GLY A 20 -53.85 -20.21 16.60
C GLY A 20 -52.33 -20.31 16.71
N SER A 21 -51.81 -20.79 17.83
CA SER A 21 -50.36 -20.93 18.11
C SER A 21 -49.82 -22.35 17.86
N LEU A 22 -50.69 -23.30 17.47
CA LEU A 22 -50.32 -24.68 17.11
C LEU A 22 -50.28 -24.93 15.59
N LEU A 23 -50.51 -23.89 14.76
CA LEU A 23 -50.43 -23.96 13.30
C LEU A 23 -49.45 -22.95 12.67
N ALA A 24 -48.68 -22.24 13.50
CA ALA A 24 -47.44 -21.64 13.02
C ALA A 24 -46.44 -22.79 12.88
N GLY A 25 -46.42 -23.40 11.68
CA GLY A 25 -45.42 -24.38 11.32
C GLY A 25 -44.04 -23.86 11.72
N CYS A 26 -43.18 -24.77 12.19
CA CYS A 26 -41.75 -24.53 12.29
C CYS A 26 -41.26 -24.05 10.92
N GLY A 27 -41.25 -22.74 10.71
CA GLY A 27 -40.53 -22.12 9.61
C GLY A 27 -39.09 -22.53 9.81
N GLU A 28 -38.57 -23.31 8.88
CA GLU A 28 -37.17 -23.68 8.86
C GLU A 28 -36.32 -22.41 8.93
N GLU A 29 -35.69 -22.15 10.07
CA GLU A 29 -34.63 -21.13 10.19
C GLU A 29 -33.64 -21.37 9.04
N PRO A 30 -33.38 -20.38 8.16
CA PRO A 30 -32.44 -20.56 7.07
C PRO A 30 -31.07 -20.86 7.67
N VAL A 31 -30.40 -21.90 7.18
CA VAL A 31 -29.03 -22.21 7.57
C VAL A 31 -28.14 -21.04 7.12
N ARG A 32 -27.73 -20.22 8.08
CA ARG A 32 -26.80 -19.10 7.87
C ARG A 32 -25.38 -19.61 8.04
N LEU A 33 -24.85 -20.25 7.00
CA LEU A 33 -23.43 -20.53 6.88
C LEU A 33 -22.80 -19.39 6.10
N THR A 34 -21.81 -18.72 6.69
CA THR A 34 -21.11 -17.63 6.03
C THR A 34 -20.04 -18.20 5.10
N LEU A 35 -19.99 -17.67 3.89
CA LEU A 35 -18.97 -17.89 2.88
C LEU A 35 -18.23 -16.58 2.64
N THR A 36 -16.90 -16.62 2.57
CA THR A 36 -16.09 -15.45 2.26
C THR A 36 -15.38 -15.61 0.92
N VAL A 37 -15.42 -14.60 0.07
CA VAL A 37 -14.58 -14.51 -1.14
C VAL A 37 -13.44 -13.54 -0.83
N LEU A 38 -12.19 -14.00 -0.93
CA LEU A 38 -11.00 -13.25 -0.49
C LEU A 38 -9.77 -13.60 -1.36
N GLY A 39 -8.58 -13.13 -0.97
CA GLY A 39 -7.35 -13.33 -1.73
C GLY A 39 -7.04 -12.14 -2.62
N ASP A 40 -6.70 -12.38 -3.88
CA ASP A 40 -6.26 -11.35 -4.82
C ASP A 40 -7.47 -10.64 -5.47
N VAL A 41 -8.19 -9.90 -4.63
CA VAL A 41 -9.43 -9.19 -4.96
C VAL A 41 -9.46 -7.80 -4.33
N ASP A 42 -10.08 -6.83 -4.98
CA ASP A 42 -10.25 -5.48 -4.44
C ASP A 42 -11.35 -5.39 -3.38
N ASN A 43 -12.41 -6.18 -3.57
CA ASN A 43 -13.59 -6.14 -2.73
C ASN A 43 -13.90 -7.53 -2.14
N PRO A 44 -13.24 -7.93 -1.02
CA PRO A 44 -13.56 -9.18 -0.34
C PRO A 44 -15.04 -9.25 0.06
N LEU A 45 -15.71 -10.35 -0.27
CA LEU A 45 -17.15 -10.52 -0.05
C LEU A 45 -17.44 -11.40 1.15
N THR A 46 -18.56 -11.12 1.82
CA THR A 46 -19.15 -12.00 2.84
C THR A 46 -20.58 -12.33 2.45
N ILE A 47 -20.81 -13.60 2.09
CA ILE A 47 -22.07 -14.11 1.58
C ILE A 47 -22.71 -14.96 2.67
N ARG A 48 -23.91 -14.58 3.14
CA ARG A 48 -24.64 -15.28 4.21
C ARG A 48 -25.77 -16.15 3.69
N GLY A 49 -26.10 -16.03 2.40
CA GLY A 49 -27.05 -16.87 1.68
C GLY A 49 -27.16 -16.48 0.21
N LEU A 50 -27.99 -17.21 -0.53
CA LEU A 50 -28.20 -16.99 -1.98
C LEU A 50 -28.85 -15.64 -2.32
N GLN A 51 -29.39 -14.93 -1.32
CA GLN A 51 -29.90 -13.57 -1.51
C GLN A 51 -28.80 -12.50 -1.56
N ASP A 52 -27.58 -12.84 -1.14
CA ASP A 52 -26.45 -11.90 -1.12
C ASP A 52 -25.60 -11.99 -2.40
N VAL A 53 -25.92 -12.92 -3.31
CA VAL A 53 -25.23 -13.08 -4.60
C VAL A 53 -25.93 -12.28 -5.72
N PRO A 54 -25.24 -11.95 -6.82
CA PRO A 54 -25.80 -11.11 -7.89
C PRO A 54 -27.04 -11.74 -8.55
N GLU A 55 -27.01 -13.05 -8.75
CA GLU A 55 -28.09 -13.78 -9.42
C GLU A 55 -28.16 -15.24 -8.98
N THR A 56 -29.32 -15.85 -9.21
CA THR A 56 -29.56 -17.27 -8.92
C THR A 56 -30.29 -17.95 -10.06
N VAL A 57 -29.97 -19.22 -10.28
CA VAL A 57 -30.54 -20.08 -11.32
C VAL A 57 -31.09 -21.37 -10.71
N LYS A 58 -32.01 -22.02 -11.42
CA LYS A 58 -32.45 -23.38 -11.11
C LYS A 58 -31.59 -24.37 -11.89
N LEU A 59 -30.70 -25.07 -11.21
CA LEU A 59 -29.78 -26.04 -11.80
C LEU A 59 -30.30 -27.46 -11.57
N LYS A 60 -30.36 -28.27 -12.62
CA LYS A 60 -30.58 -29.72 -12.47
C LYS A 60 -29.23 -30.37 -12.17
N HIS A 61 -29.04 -30.80 -10.93
CA HIS A 61 -27.81 -31.46 -10.49
C HIS A 61 -28.17 -32.80 -9.84
N LYS A 62 -27.63 -33.89 -10.40
CA LYS A 62 -28.05 -35.27 -10.09
C LYS A 62 -29.57 -35.40 -10.36
N ASP A 63 -30.31 -36.06 -9.46
CA ASP A 63 -31.75 -36.27 -9.58
C ASP A 63 -32.60 -35.15 -8.95
N LYS A 64 -32.00 -34.00 -8.63
CA LYS A 64 -32.66 -32.88 -7.96
C LYS A 64 -32.49 -31.57 -8.73
N THR A 65 -33.47 -30.68 -8.62
CA THR A 65 -33.34 -29.28 -9.03
C THR A 65 -32.97 -28.46 -7.80
N VAL A 66 -31.84 -27.76 -7.87
CA VAL A 66 -31.31 -26.91 -6.79
C VAL A 66 -31.29 -25.45 -7.21
N ALA A 67 -31.51 -24.53 -6.27
CA ALA A 67 -31.21 -23.12 -6.49
C ALA A 67 -29.70 -22.92 -6.30
N ALA A 68 -29.04 -22.29 -7.27
CA ALA A 68 -27.60 -22.10 -7.24
C ALA A 68 -27.23 -20.71 -7.78
N ALA A 69 -26.13 -20.15 -7.30
CA ALA A 69 -25.52 -18.93 -7.80
C ALA A 69 -24.47 -19.29 -8.86
N PRO A 70 -24.49 -18.71 -10.07
CA PRO A 70 -23.37 -18.80 -11.00
C PRO A 70 -22.10 -18.23 -10.36
N LEU A 71 -20.98 -18.95 -10.49
CA LEU A 71 -19.73 -18.60 -9.82
C LEU A 71 -19.05 -17.37 -10.44
N ALA A 72 -19.06 -17.24 -11.77
CA ALA A 72 -18.44 -16.12 -12.47
C ALA A 72 -18.93 -14.74 -11.98
N PRO A 73 -20.25 -14.44 -11.92
CA PRO A 73 -20.75 -13.18 -11.37
C PRO A 73 -20.34 -12.92 -9.91
N VAL A 74 -20.25 -13.97 -9.09
CA VAL A 74 -19.80 -13.86 -7.69
C VAL A 74 -18.33 -13.43 -7.63
N ILE A 75 -17.48 -14.01 -8.48
CA ILE A 75 -16.06 -13.64 -8.58
C ILE A 75 -15.93 -12.22 -9.14
N GLU A 76 -16.67 -11.87 -10.19
CA GLU A 76 -16.66 -10.51 -10.77
C GLU A 76 -17.05 -9.45 -9.74
N GLN A 77 -18.02 -9.73 -8.86
CA GLN A 77 -18.42 -8.84 -7.77
C GLN A 77 -17.28 -8.60 -6.76
N ALA A 78 -16.36 -9.56 -6.61
CA ALA A 78 -15.20 -9.42 -5.74
C ALA A 78 -14.09 -8.56 -6.37
N GLN A 79 -14.17 -8.28 -7.68
CA GLN A 79 -13.19 -7.48 -8.43
C GLN A 79 -11.77 -8.07 -8.35
N PRO A 80 -11.51 -9.20 -9.03
CA PRO A 80 -10.22 -9.87 -8.98
C PRO A 80 -9.11 -9.00 -9.59
N TYR A 81 -7.92 -9.08 -9.01
CA TYR A 81 -6.73 -8.44 -9.56
C TYR A 81 -6.17 -9.31 -10.71
N GLY A 82 -6.41 -8.94 -11.96
CA GLY A 82 -5.90 -9.67 -13.13
C GLY A 82 -6.95 -10.53 -13.83
N GLN A 83 -6.54 -11.20 -14.91
CA GLN A 83 -7.44 -11.95 -15.78
C GLN A 83 -7.21 -13.46 -15.72
N ARG A 84 -6.01 -13.91 -15.35
CA ARG A 84 -5.68 -15.34 -15.21
C ARG A 84 -5.75 -15.72 -13.75
N LEU A 85 -6.79 -16.47 -13.38
CA LEU A 85 -7.10 -16.74 -11.98
C LEU A 85 -7.07 -18.24 -11.70
N GLU A 86 -6.56 -18.61 -10.52
CA GLU A 86 -6.93 -19.86 -9.89
C GLU A 86 -7.94 -19.58 -8.76
N ILE A 87 -8.85 -20.51 -8.54
CA ILE A 87 -9.92 -20.41 -7.54
C ILE A 87 -9.77 -21.59 -6.60
N LEU A 88 -9.43 -21.28 -5.36
CA LEU A 88 -9.26 -22.25 -4.28
C LEU A 88 -10.50 -22.24 -3.39
N PHE A 89 -11.23 -23.33 -3.38
CA PHE A 89 -12.31 -23.58 -2.44
C PHE A 89 -11.73 -24.21 -1.17
N ILE A 90 -12.06 -23.67 0.00
CA ILE A 90 -11.63 -24.21 1.30
C ILE A 90 -12.87 -24.56 2.13
N ALA A 91 -12.98 -25.83 2.50
CA ALA A 91 -14.03 -26.34 3.38
C ALA A 91 -13.71 -26.13 4.87
N ALA A 92 -14.73 -26.18 5.72
CA ALA A 92 -14.60 -25.97 7.17
C ALA A 92 -13.65 -26.96 7.87
N ASP A 93 -13.41 -28.13 7.28
CA ASP A 93 -12.48 -29.16 7.76
C ASP A 93 -11.05 -29.00 7.20
N GLY A 94 -10.81 -27.99 6.35
CA GLY A 94 -9.55 -27.73 5.67
C GLY A 94 -9.40 -28.47 4.34
N PHE A 95 -10.32 -29.36 3.97
CA PHE A 95 -10.28 -29.97 2.64
C PHE A 95 -10.46 -28.88 1.58
N SER A 96 -9.61 -28.91 0.57
CA SER A 96 -9.54 -27.83 -0.42
C SER A 96 -9.47 -28.38 -1.83
N ALA A 97 -10.05 -27.64 -2.78
CA ALA A 97 -9.96 -27.93 -4.21
C ALA A 97 -9.60 -26.66 -4.98
N LEU A 98 -8.75 -26.82 -5.99
CA LEU A 98 -8.28 -25.75 -6.85
C LEU A 98 -8.79 -26.00 -8.27
N ILE A 99 -9.34 -24.96 -8.90
CA ILE A 99 -9.65 -24.93 -10.33
C ILE A 99 -9.02 -23.68 -10.95
N ASP A 100 -8.76 -23.70 -12.25
CA ASP A 100 -8.52 -22.49 -13.03
C ASP A 100 -9.85 -21.76 -13.31
N ASN A 101 -9.75 -20.56 -13.90
CA ASN A 101 -10.92 -19.81 -14.34
C ASN A 101 -11.45 -20.20 -15.73
N ASP A 102 -11.08 -21.37 -16.26
CA ASP A 102 -11.68 -21.87 -17.48
C ASP A 102 -13.08 -22.45 -17.20
N ASN A 103 -14.03 -22.19 -18.09
CA ASN A 103 -15.41 -22.67 -18.00
C ASN A 103 -16.16 -22.25 -16.72
N LEU A 104 -15.86 -21.07 -16.13
CA LEU A 104 -16.55 -20.59 -14.93
C LEU A 104 -18.05 -20.37 -15.12
N GLU A 105 -18.51 -20.16 -16.35
CA GLU A 105 -19.92 -20.08 -16.70
C GLU A 105 -20.68 -21.39 -16.45
N GLN A 106 -19.95 -22.51 -16.26
CA GLN A 106 -20.47 -23.83 -15.91
C GLN A 106 -20.18 -24.23 -14.45
N CYS A 107 -19.78 -23.25 -13.64
CA CYS A 107 -19.50 -23.42 -12.21
C CYS A 107 -20.53 -22.68 -11.38
N TYR A 108 -21.01 -23.31 -10.31
CA TYR A 108 -22.09 -22.79 -9.48
C TYR A 108 -21.84 -23.04 -7.99
N LEU A 109 -22.47 -22.22 -7.15
CA LEU A 109 -22.54 -22.37 -5.70
C LEU A 109 -23.97 -22.68 -5.27
N ALA A 110 -24.17 -23.80 -4.60
CA ALA A 110 -25.44 -24.14 -3.96
C ALA A 110 -25.32 -24.02 -2.44
N LEU A 111 -26.44 -23.71 -1.76
CA LEU A 111 -26.51 -23.69 -0.31
C LEU A 111 -27.61 -24.64 0.17
N SER A 112 -27.27 -25.58 1.06
CA SER A 112 -28.21 -26.52 1.65
C SER A 112 -27.91 -26.79 3.12
N ARG A 113 -28.90 -27.34 3.85
CA ARG A 113 -28.70 -27.75 5.26
C ARG A 113 -27.72 -28.92 5.42
N GLU A 114 -27.66 -29.81 4.43
CA GLU A 114 -26.85 -31.03 4.49
C GLU A 114 -25.39 -30.77 4.13
N ASN A 115 -25.15 -30.01 3.05
CA ASN A 115 -23.81 -29.82 2.49
C ASN A 115 -23.24 -28.42 2.76
N GLY A 116 -23.97 -27.54 3.46
CA GLY A 116 -23.60 -26.12 3.55
C GLY A 116 -23.47 -25.50 2.16
N TRP A 117 -22.48 -24.63 1.97
CA TRP A 117 -22.07 -24.17 0.66
C TRP A 117 -21.35 -25.30 -0.10
N GLU A 118 -21.79 -25.58 -1.31
CA GLU A 118 -21.28 -26.64 -2.19
C GLU A 118 -20.94 -26.07 -3.56
N ALA A 119 -19.75 -26.39 -4.06
CA ALA A 119 -19.37 -26.10 -5.43
C ALA A 119 -19.95 -27.16 -6.37
N ILE A 120 -20.53 -26.71 -7.48
CA ILE A 120 -21.04 -27.55 -8.57
C ILE A 120 -20.38 -27.09 -9.85
N ASN A 121 -19.28 -27.75 -10.21
CA ASN A 121 -18.47 -27.47 -11.39
C ASN A 121 -18.73 -28.58 -12.42
N LEU A 122 -19.49 -28.27 -13.46
CA LEU A 122 -19.99 -29.29 -14.40
C LEU A 122 -18.90 -29.81 -15.34
N HIS A 123 -17.92 -28.97 -15.67
CA HIS A 123 -16.85 -29.26 -16.63
C HIS A 123 -15.48 -29.47 -15.97
N HIS A 124 -15.40 -29.44 -14.64
CA HIS A 124 -14.19 -29.75 -13.87
C HIS A 124 -14.26 -31.16 -13.27
N PRO A 125 -13.12 -31.76 -12.86
CA PRO A 125 -13.11 -33.07 -12.21
C PRO A 125 -14.04 -33.12 -11.00
N VAL A 126 -14.65 -34.28 -10.74
CA VAL A 126 -15.63 -34.46 -9.64
C VAL A 126 -15.06 -34.09 -8.27
N SER A 127 -13.74 -34.22 -8.08
CA SER A 127 -13.03 -33.82 -6.87
C SER A 127 -13.09 -32.30 -6.58
N SER A 128 -13.46 -31.48 -7.56
CA SER A 128 -13.66 -30.03 -7.38
C SER A 128 -15.02 -29.67 -6.76
N ASN A 129 -15.98 -30.63 -6.72
CA ASN A 129 -17.31 -30.43 -6.17
C ASN A 129 -17.30 -30.64 -4.65
N ILE A 130 -16.65 -29.73 -3.93
CA ILE A 130 -16.48 -29.81 -2.48
C ILE A 130 -17.67 -29.18 -1.75
N LYS A 131 -17.85 -29.57 -0.48
CA LYS A 131 -18.98 -29.19 0.37
C LYS A 131 -18.48 -28.49 1.62
N ASN A 132 -19.40 -27.86 2.36
CA ASN A 132 -19.12 -27.09 3.57
C ASN A 132 -18.05 -26.02 3.33
N ILE A 133 -18.09 -25.39 2.16
CA ILE A 133 -17.16 -24.32 1.79
C ILE A 133 -17.37 -23.14 2.73
N VAL A 134 -16.28 -22.64 3.29
CA VAL A 134 -16.27 -21.43 4.13
C VAL A 134 -15.53 -20.30 3.43
N GLU A 135 -14.60 -20.61 2.53
CA GLU A 135 -13.81 -19.62 1.81
C GLU A 135 -13.64 -19.99 0.33
N ILE A 136 -13.71 -18.97 -0.51
CA ILE A 136 -13.27 -18.99 -1.90
C ILE A 136 -12.13 -17.99 -2.00
N VAL A 137 -10.94 -18.49 -2.30
CA VAL A 137 -9.74 -17.68 -2.44
C VAL A 137 -9.43 -17.50 -3.92
N ILE A 138 -9.36 -16.25 -4.35
CA ILE A 138 -8.93 -15.88 -5.69
C ILE A 138 -7.41 -15.70 -5.69
N ILE A 139 -6.75 -16.27 -6.70
CA ILE A 139 -5.29 -16.24 -6.82
C ILE A 139 -4.94 -15.75 -8.22
N ALA A 140 -4.35 -14.56 -8.29
CA ALA A 140 -3.98 -13.93 -9.53
C ALA A 140 -2.64 -14.45 -10.05
N GLN A 141 -2.62 -15.00 -11.28
CA GLN A 141 -1.38 -15.41 -11.95
C GLN A 141 -0.68 -14.24 -12.66
N ASP A 142 -1.39 -13.11 -12.80
CA ASP A 142 -0.96 -11.85 -13.40
C ASP A 142 -1.19 -10.68 -12.45
N LEU A 143 -0.83 -10.87 -11.18
CA LEU A 143 -1.00 -9.86 -10.13
C LEU A 143 -0.26 -8.55 -10.46
N PRO A 144 -0.94 -7.40 -10.46
CA PRO A 144 -0.29 -6.08 -10.54
C PRO A 144 0.71 -5.84 -9.40
N VAL A 145 1.80 -5.13 -9.70
CA VAL A 145 2.91 -4.91 -8.76
C VAL A 145 2.46 -4.17 -7.49
N ASP A 146 1.53 -3.23 -7.63
CA ASP A 146 0.98 -2.40 -6.56
C ASP A 146 0.09 -3.20 -5.58
N GLN A 147 -0.36 -4.39 -5.97
CA GLN A 147 -1.21 -5.27 -5.15
C GLN A 147 -0.40 -6.33 -4.38
N ALA A 148 0.88 -6.50 -4.70
CA ALA A 148 1.74 -7.44 -4.00
C ALA A 148 2.22 -6.88 -2.64
N PHE A 149 2.44 -7.79 -1.68
CA PHE A 149 3.36 -7.54 -0.58
C PHE A 149 4.78 -7.83 -1.07
N THR A 150 5.66 -6.83 -1.08
CA THR A 150 7.02 -6.99 -1.61
C THR A 150 8.06 -7.02 -0.51
N ILE A 151 9.12 -7.80 -0.70
CA ILE A 151 10.30 -7.79 0.15
C ILE A 151 11.44 -7.26 -0.71
N ILE A 152 12.04 -6.16 -0.29
CA ILE A 152 13.10 -5.48 -1.03
C ILE A 152 14.28 -5.17 -0.11
N GLN A 153 15.44 -4.92 -0.71
CA GLN A 153 16.61 -4.34 -0.06
C GLN A 153 17.28 -3.38 -1.04
N PRO A 154 18.23 -2.53 -0.62
CA PRO A 154 18.97 -1.67 -1.53
C PRO A 154 19.48 -2.42 -2.76
N GLY A 155 19.04 -1.97 -3.94
CA GLY A 155 19.41 -2.51 -5.25
C GLY A 155 18.76 -3.83 -5.67
N LYS A 156 17.85 -4.42 -4.87
CA LYS A 156 17.27 -5.75 -5.19
C LYS A 156 15.86 -5.98 -4.66
N ASP A 157 14.98 -6.46 -5.55
CA ASP A 157 13.72 -7.11 -5.19
C ASP A 157 13.99 -8.58 -4.78
N ILE A 158 13.50 -8.99 -3.61
CA ILE A 158 13.75 -10.33 -3.05
C ILE A 158 12.58 -11.27 -3.32
N ALA A 159 11.38 -10.84 -2.94
CA ALA A 159 10.17 -11.64 -3.07
C ALA A 159 8.94 -10.75 -3.31
N ARG A 160 7.92 -11.31 -3.95
CA ARG A 160 6.60 -10.71 -4.10
C ARG A 160 5.57 -11.75 -3.74
N LEU A 161 4.69 -11.41 -2.80
CA LEU A 161 3.70 -12.30 -2.21
C LEU A 161 2.31 -11.73 -2.47
N SER A 162 1.38 -12.57 -2.91
CA SER A 162 -0.04 -12.22 -3.02
C SER A 162 -0.81 -12.81 -1.86
N ALA A 163 -1.90 -12.17 -1.45
CA ALA A 163 -2.75 -12.71 -0.39
C ALA A 163 -3.31 -14.07 -0.80
N GLY A 164 -3.77 -14.21 -2.05
CA GLY A 164 -4.28 -15.46 -2.59
C GLY A 164 -3.26 -16.60 -2.55
N ALA A 165 -2.01 -16.33 -2.95
CA ALA A 165 -0.93 -17.31 -2.91
C ALA A 165 -0.61 -17.77 -1.48
N LEU A 166 -0.66 -16.86 -0.50
CA LEU A 166 -0.43 -17.18 0.92
C LEU A 166 -1.53 -18.10 1.48
N TYR A 167 -2.79 -17.89 1.09
CA TYR A 167 -3.88 -18.82 1.44
C TYR A 167 -3.67 -20.21 0.84
N LYS A 168 -3.10 -20.32 -0.37
CA LYS A 168 -2.81 -21.60 -1.04
C LYS A 168 -1.62 -22.33 -0.42
N GLN A 169 -0.53 -21.62 -0.11
CA GLN A 169 0.69 -22.21 0.44
C GLN A 169 0.54 -22.63 1.91
N GLY A 170 -0.34 -21.95 2.64
CA GLY A 170 -0.66 -22.23 4.03
C GLY A 170 -0.19 -21.12 4.96
N TYR A 171 -0.78 -21.09 6.15
CA TYR A 171 -0.48 -20.14 7.21
C TYR A 171 -0.57 -20.84 8.56
N SER A 172 0.04 -20.25 9.57
CA SER A 172 -0.13 -20.69 10.96
C SER A 172 -1.34 -20.00 11.60
N ILE A 173 -1.92 -20.61 12.63
CA ILE A 173 -2.91 -19.95 13.49
C ILE A 173 -2.25 -19.63 14.82
N SER A 174 -2.15 -18.33 15.13
CA SER A 174 -1.70 -17.87 16.45
C SER A 174 -2.86 -17.25 17.21
N ALA A 175 -2.74 -17.19 18.55
CA ALA A 175 -3.72 -16.54 19.39
C ALA A 175 -3.12 -15.34 20.13
N SER A 176 -3.91 -14.27 20.28
CA SER A 176 -3.59 -13.15 21.17
C SER A 176 -4.60 -13.05 22.31
N LEU A 177 -4.13 -12.77 23.52
CA LEU A 177 -4.98 -12.67 24.71
C LEU A 177 -5.73 -11.33 24.69
N ARG A 178 -7.06 -11.37 24.84
CA ARG A 178 -7.89 -10.15 24.96
C ARG A 178 -8.13 -9.71 26.39
N GLY A 179 -8.06 -10.66 27.33
CA GLY A 179 -8.23 -10.40 28.76
C GLY A 179 -8.98 -11.52 29.46
N SER A 180 -8.95 -11.46 30.79
CA SER A 180 -9.66 -12.37 31.69
C SER A 180 -10.61 -11.59 32.58
N SER A 181 -11.81 -12.12 32.79
CA SER A 181 -12.79 -11.61 33.74
C SER A 181 -13.23 -12.70 34.71
N ALA A 182 -13.72 -12.30 35.88
CA ALA A 182 -14.22 -13.19 36.90
C ALA A 182 -15.54 -12.67 37.46
N VAL A 183 -16.47 -13.57 37.78
CA VAL A 183 -17.71 -13.26 38.51
C VAL A 183 -17.91 -14.26 39.64
N GLU A 184 -18.31 -13.76 40.81
CA GLU A 184 -18.64 -14.60 41.95
C GLU A 184 -20.12 -15.04 41.87
N HIS A 185 -20.35 -16.35 41.89
CA HIS A 185 -21.70 -16.92 41.89
C HIS A 185 -21.78 -18.08 42.89
N GLU A 186 -22.70 -17.98 43.85
CA GLU A 186 -22.89 -18.98 44.91
C GLU A 186 -21.59 -19.36 45.67
N GLY A 187 -20.74 -18.37 45.94
CA GLY A 187 -19.46 -18.57 46.65
C GLY A 187 -18.38 -19.30 45.82
N LYS A 188 -18.56 -19.39 44.50
CA LYS A 188 -17.55 -19.86 43.55
C LYS A 188 -17.19 -18.75 42.58
N GLU A 189 -15.90 -18.60 42.31
CA GLU A 189 -15.40 -17.71 41.27
C GLU A 189 -15.46 -18.42 39.91
N LEU A 190 -16.20 -17.84 38.96
CA LEU A 190 -16.26 -18.29 37.57
C LEU A 190 -15.43 -17.35 36.72
N THR A 191 -14.44 -17.88 36.01
CA THR A 191 -13.53 -17.09 35.17
C THR A 191 -13.77 -17.34 33.69
N ALA A 192 -13.58 -16.30 32.89
CA ALA A 192 -13.60 -16.37 31.44
C ALA A 192 -12.37 -15.66 30.88
N THR A 193 -11.64 -16.32 29.98
CA THR A 193 -10.51 -15.74 29.25
C THR A 193 -10.82 -15.75 27.77
N THR A 194 -10.61 -14.61 27.12
CA THR A 194 -10.93 -14.44 25.70
C THR A 194 -9.65 -14.28 24.87
N PHE A 195 -9.67 -14.81 23.65
CA PHE A 195 -8.55 -14.77 22.72
C PHE A 195 -9.04 -14.36 21.33
N TYR A 196 -8.19 -13.67 20.58
CA TYR A 196 -8.31 -13.65 19.12
C TYR A 196 -7.47 -14.73 18.49
N ARG A 197 -7.89 -15.17 17.31
CA ARG A 197 -7.13 -16.05 16.44
C ARG A 197 -6.78 -15.30 15.16
N HIS A 198 -5.51 -15.37 14.79
CA HIS A 198 -4.96 -14.70 13.62
C HIS A 198 -4.32 -15.72 12.71
N ARG A 199 -4.52 -15.56 11.40
CA ARG A 199 -3.73 -16.25 10.37
C ARG A 199 -2.39 -15.56 10.28
N THR A 200 -1.32 -16.23 10.66
CA THR A 200 0.02 -15.67 10.64
C THR A 200 0.85 -16.25 9.52
N VAL A 201 1.57 -15.38 8.83
CA VAL A 201 2.55 -15.75 7.81
C VAL A 201 3.95 -15.55 8.40
N ASP A 202 4.78 -16.58 8.31
CA ASP A 202 6.20 -16.47 8.66
C ASP A 202 6.97 -16.00 7.43
N LEU A 203 7.68 -14.88 7.55
CA LEU A 203 8.47 -14.36 6.43
C LEU A 203 9.79 -15.10 6.25
N GLU A 204 10.26 -15.87 7.26
CA GLU A 204 11.45 -16.71 7.17
C GLU A 204 11.30 -17.82 6.11
N ASP A 205 10.06 -18.17 5.75
CA ASP A 205 9.78 -19.09 4.63
C ASP A 205 10.16 -18.50 3.26
N TYR A 206 10.32 -17.17 3.17
CA TYR A 206 10.58 -16.44 1.92
C TYR A 206 11.92 -15.70 1.93
N VAL A 207 12.39 -15.26 3.10
CA VAL A 207 13.65 -14.53 3.25
C VAL A 207 14.24 -14.73 4.64
N SER A 208 15.55 -14.93 4.72
CA SER A 208 16.24 -14.98 6.01
C SER A 208 16.33 -13.59 6.65
N LEU A 209 15.88 -13.46 7.90
CA LEU A 209 15.98 -12.22 8.70
C LEU A 209 17.13 -12.27 9.71
N GLU A 210 17.84 -13.40 9.81
CA GLU A 210 18.93 -13.58 10.77
C GLU A 210 20.05 -12.54 10.56
N GLY A 211 20.34 -11.76 11.62
CA GLY A 211 21.39 -10.75 11.61
C GLY A 211 21.06 -9.50 10.79
N ARG A 212 19.82 -9.35 10.31
CA ARG A 212 19.38 -8.22 9.48
C ARG A 212 18.51 -7.26 10.26
N THR A 213 18.53 -6.00 9.83
CA THR A 213 17.51 -5.04 10.26
C THR A 213 16.40 -5.01 9.21
N ALA A 214 15.17 -4.68 9.62
CA ALA A 214 14.07 -4.59 8.67
C ALA A 214 13.06 -3.53 9.10
N ALA A 215 12.36 -2.97 8.12
CA ALA A 215 11.27 -2.02 8.32
C ALA A 215 10.04 -2.43 7.50
N VAL A 216 8.87 -2.42 8.14
CA VAL A 216 7.58 -2.70 7.52
C VAL A 216 7.02 -1.40 6.97
N VAL A 217 6.60 -1.41 5.71
CA VAL A 217 6.03 -0.25 5.03
C VAL A 217 4.52 -0.45 4.91
N GLY A 218 3.74 0.52 5.38
CA GLY A 218 2.29 0.56 5.32
C GLY A 218 1.76 1.16 4.02
N ALA A 219 0.53 0.80 3.65
CA ALA A 219 -0.16 1.34 2.48
C ALA A 219 -0.44 2.85 2.58
N ASP A 220 -0.47 3.41 3.79
CA ASP A 220 -0.59 4.83 4.08
C ASP A 220 0.77 5.55 4.16
N GLY A 221 1.87 4.86 3.83
CA GLY A 221 3.23 5.40 3.84
C GLY A 221 3.91 5.43 5.20
N ARG A 222 3.28 4.89 6.26
CA ARG A 222 3.98 4.72 7.55
C ARG A 222 5.08 3.67 7.44
N VAL A 223 6.14 3.83 8.24
CA VAL A 223 7.27 2.90 8.26
C VAL A 223 7.59 2.54 9.70
N GLU A 224 7.54 1.25 10.03
CA GLU A 224 7.76 0.74 11.38
C GLU A 224 8.92 -0.24 11.40
N PRO A 225 9.84 -0.20 12.38
CA PRO A 225 10.86 -1.22 12.51
C PRO A 225 10.23 -2.59 12.76
N LEU A 226 10.79 -3.63 12.14
CA LEU A 226 10.40 -5.00 12.43
C LEU A 226 10.88 -5.36 13.83
N ARG A 227 9.94 -5.67 14.72
CA ARG A 227 10.22 -6.01 16.12
C ARG A 227 10.37 -7.51 16.29
N GLN A 228 11.09 -7.90 17.33
CA GLN A 228 11.27 -9.31 17.68
C GLN A 228 9.95 -10.03 18.02
N ASP A 229 8.97 -9.30 18.57
CA ASP A 229 7.60 -9.78 18.85
C ASP A 229 6.62 -9.52 17.70
N GLY A 230 7.14 -9.11 16.54
CA GLY A 230 6.38 -8.75 15.35
C GLY A 230 5.83 -9.96 14.60
N ARG A 231 4.61 -9.84 14.06
CA ARG A 231 3.92 -10.91 13.31
C ARG A 231 3.17 -10.34 12.13
N PHE A 232 3.20 -11.03 10.99
CA PHE A 232 2.39 -10.68 9.82
C PHE A 232 1.08 -11.45 9.82
N ILE A 233 -0.03 -10.74 9.72
CA ILE A 233 -1.38 -11.30 9.77
C ILE A 233 -1.98 -11.28 8.37
N LEU A 234 -2.39 -12.44 7.87
CA LEU A 234 -3.15 -12.55 6.63
C LEU A 234 -4.62 -12.23 6.91
N ASP A 235 -5.07 -11.07 6.44
CA ASP A 235 -6.45 -10.62 6.58
C ASP A 235 -7.07 -10.36 5.21
N LYS A 236 -7.99 -11.24 4.83
CA LYS A 236 -8.74 -11.22 3.55
C LYS A 236 -7.85 -11.09 2.31
N ASN A 237 -7.57 -9.87 1.85
CA ASN A 237 -6.82 -9.55 0.64
C ASN A 237 -5.48 -8.87 0.90
N CYS A 238 -5.01 -8.84 2.14
CA CYS A 238 -3.75 -8.17 2.46
C CYS A 238 -3.04 -8.81 3.66
N LEU A 239 -1.79 -8.39 3.86
CA LEU A 239 -1.07 -8.62 5.10
C LEU A 239 -1.18 -7.38 5.99
N GLY A 240 -1.46 -7.56 7.27
CA GLY A 240 -1.23 -6.59 8.33
C GLY A 240 0.03 -6.94 9.12
N TYR A 241 0.54 -5.99 9.88
CA TYR A 241 1.66 -6.20 10.80
C TYR A 241 1.25 -5.85 12.23
N MET A 242 1.43 -6.83 13.11
CA MET A 242 1.22 -6.70 14.55
C MET A 242 2.55 -6.63 15.28
N ALA A 243 2.63 -5.78 16.29
CA ALA A 243 3.71 -5.74 17.27
C ALA A 243 3.15 -6.16 18.63
N GLY A 244 3.59 -7.32 19.15
CA GLY A 244 2.95 -7.92 20.30
C GLY A 244 1.49 -8.28 19.98
N ASP A 245 0.53 -7.62 20.64
CA ASP A 245 -0.90 -7.81 20.45
C ASP A 245 -1.62 -6.62 19.78
N GLU A 246 -0.86 -5.61 19.34
CA GLU A 246 -1.39 -4.42 18.65
C GLU A 246 -1.21 -4.53 17.14
N LEU A 247 -2.26 -4.22 16.38
CA LEU A 247 -2.18 -4.09 14.92
C LEU A 247 -1.67 -2.69 14.56
N VAL A 248 -0.36 -2.59 14.31
CA VAL A 248 0.33 -1.31 14.08
C VAL A 248 0.15 -0.84 12.64
N ILE A 249 0.24 -1.75 11.67
CA ILE A 249 0.00 -1.49 10.26
C ILE A 249 -1.12 -2.44 9.79
N PRO A 250 -2.36 -1.94 9.60
CA PRO A 250 -3.47 -2.78 9.13
C PRO A 250 -3.26 -3.34 7.73
N ARG A 251 -2.60 -2.58 6.85
CA ARG A 251 -2.28 -2.98 5.47
C ARG A 251 -0.81 -2.69 5.19
N ALA A 252 0.03 -3.70 5.29
CA ALA A 252 1.43 -3.65 4.95
C ALA A 252 1.60 -3.86 3.43
N LYS A 253 2.40 -3.01 2.80
CA LYS A 253 2.81 -3.12 1.40
C LYS A 253 4.10 -3.89 1.23
N GLY A 254 4.90 -3.99 2.28
CA GLY A 254 6.07 -4.84 2.23
C GLY A 254 7.04 -4.66 3.37
N LEU A 255 8.20 -5.26 3.16
CA LEU A 255 9.32 -5.28 4.07
C LEU A 255 10.57 -4.76 3.35
N VAL A 256 11.22 -3.75 3.93
CA VAL A 256 12.52 -3.27 3.50
C VAL A 256 13.58 -3.88 4.43
N LEU A 257 14.46 -4.71 3.87
CA LEU A 257 15.58 -5.30 4.60
C LEU A 257 16.81 -4.42 4.49
N ASP A 258 17.53 -4.31 5.61
CA ASP A 258 18.68 -3.44 5.80
C ASP A 258 18.43 -2.04 5.22
N PRO A 259 17.36 -1.35 5.68
CA PRO A 259 17.03 -0.03 5.20
C PRO A 259 18.24 0.89 5.40
N PRO A 260 18.53 1.78 4.43
CA PRO A 260 19.66 2.68 4.55
C PRO A 260 19.50 3.63 5.73
N ALA A 261 20.62 4.16 6.21
CA ALA A 261 20.64 5.13 7.29
C ALA A 261 19.95 6.45 6.92
N LYS A 262 20.05 6.87 5.64
CA LYS A 262 19.40 8.08 5.13
C LYS A 262 17.99 7.76 4.62
N ARG A 263 17.09 8.72 4.82
CA ARG A 263 15.70 8.70 4.34
C ARG A 263 15.36 10.02 3.69
N ILE A 264 14.32 10.02 2.86
CA ILE A 264 13.83 11.23 2.20
C ILE A 264 13.49 12.35 3.20
N THR A 265 13.01 11.99 4.40
CA THR A 265 12.68 12.93 5.48
C THR A 265 13.90 13.65 6.06
N ASP A 266 15.11 13.12 5.89
CA ASP A 266 16.32 13.74 6.43
C ASP A 266 16.68 15.04 5.70
N VAL A 267 16.12 15.29 4.52
CA VAL A 267 16.28 16.55 3.79
C VAL A 267 15.86 17.74 4.66
N TYR A 268 14.75 17.62 5.39
CA TYR A 268 14.27 18.66 6.30
C TYR A 268 15.27 18.91 7.43
N ALA A 269 15.71 17.85 8.11
CA ALA A 269 16.60 17.96 9.27
C ALA A 269 17.99 18.51 8.87
N ASP A 270 18.57 17.99 7.78
CA ASP A 270 19.87 18.45 7.28
C ASP A 270 19.79 19.92 6.80
N SER A 271 18.66 20.33 6.21
CA SER A 271 18.42 21.73 5.83
C SER A 271 18.23 22.63 7.04
N LEU A 272 17.42 22.22 8.01
CA LEU A 272 17.18 22.98 9.23
C LEU A 272 18.47 23.19 10.02
N GLN A 273 19.30 22.15 10.13
CA GLN A 273 20.60 22.24 10.78
C GLN A 273 21.49 23.33 10.13
N ALA A 274 21.53 23.40 8.80
CA ALA A 274 22.29 24.44 8.11
C ALA A 274 21.78 25.85 8.45
N LEU A 275 20.45 26.03 8.47
CA LEU A 275 19.80 27.29 8.81
C LEU A 275 20.09 27.74 10.26
N GLU A 276 20.12 26.79 11.20
CA GLU A 276 20.46 27.00 12.61
C GLU A 276 21.93 27.35 12.83
N GLU A 277 22.83 26.72 12.05
CA GLU A 277 24.26 27.02 12.04
C GLU A 277 24.57 28.37 11.36
N GLY A 278 23.58 28.99 10.71
CA GLY A 278 23.75 30.23 9.95
C GLY A 278 24.53 30.03 8.64
N VAL A 279 24.52 28.81 8.11
CA VAL A 279 25.16 28.44 6.85
C VAL A 279 24.09 28.42 5.76
N PRO A 280 24.20 29.26 4.71
CA PRO A 280 23.31 29.19 3.55
C PRO A 280 23.31 27.79 2.93
N ILE A 281 22.13 27.28 2.58
CA ILE A 281 22.00 25.96 1.95
C ILE A 281 21.37 26.02 0.55
N LEU A 282 22.00 25.31 -0.39
CA LEU A 282 21.45 24.98 -1.70
C LEU A 282 20.91 23.55 -1.68
N VAL A 283 19.63 23.40 -1.97
CA VAL A 283 18.94 22.11 -2.01
C VAL A 283 18.51 21.83 -3.45
N ILE A 284 19.06 20.77 -4.05
CA ILE A 284 18.77 20.38 -5.43
C ILE A 284 18.04 19.04 -5.42
N LEU A 285 16.84 19.02 -6.00
CA LEU A 285 16.05 17.82 -6.24
C LEU A 285 16.18 17.38 -7.71
N LEU A 286 16.68 16.16 -7.90
CA LEU A 286 16.70 15.44 -9.18
C LEU A 286 15.52 14.45 -9.21
N ASP A 287 14.38 14.86 -9.77
CA ASP A 287 13.15 14.07 -9.83
C ASP A 287 13.36 12.77 -10.61
N GLY A 288 12.95 11.63 -10.06
CA GLY A 288 13.02 10.33 -10.74
C GLY A 288 14.43 9.73 -10.91
N PHE A 289 15.45 10.23 -10.21
CA PHE A 289 16.84 9.74 -10.34
C PHE A 289 17.20 8.64 -9.32
N GLY A 290 16.91 7.38 -9.66
CA GLY A 290 17.16 6.21 -8.81
C GLY A 290 18.64 5.84 -8.63
N LEU A 291 18.94 5.10 -7.56
CA LEU A 291 20.30 4.61 -7.28
C LEU A 291 20.87 3.77 -8.43
N HIS A 292 20.06 2.92 -9.08
CA HIS A 292 20.51 2.11 -10.21
C HIS A 292 20.77 2.96 -11.46
N GLN A 293 20.00 4.04 -11.66
CA GLN A 293 20.23 5.00 -12.74
C GLN A 293 21.56 5.72 -12.54
N TYR A 294 21.83 6.21 -11.32
CA TYR A 294 23.12 6.83 -10.99
C TYR A 294 24.29 5.87 -11.24
N GLN A 295 24.24 4.65 -10.70
CA GLN A 295 25.30 3.66 -10.87
C GLN A 295 25.54 3.33 -12.36
N TYR A 296 24.47 3.17 -13.14
CA TYR A 296 24.57 2.90 -14.56
C TYR A 296 25.13 4.10 -15.34
N ALA A 297 24.61 5.30 -15.09
CA ALA A 297 25.02 6.55 -15.74
C ALA A 297 26.50 6.88 -15.45
N SER A 298 26.94 6.75 -14.19
CA SER A 298 28.33 6.93 -13.75
C SER A 298 29.27 5.98 -14.48
N SER A 299 28.93 4.68 -14.55
CA SER A 299 29.74 3.69 -15.27
C SER A 299 29.91 3.97 -16.78
N ARG A 300 29.07 4.84 -17.34
CA ARG A 300 29.01 5.23 -18.75
C ARG A 300 29.48 6.66 -19.00
N GLY A 301 29.84 7.42 -17.96
CA GLY A 301 30.32 8.80 -18.06
C GLY A 301 29.24 9.84 -18.30
N TYR A 302 27.99 9.56 -17.91
CA TYR A 302 26.89 10.54 -17.95
C TYR A 302 26.84 11.44 -16.71
N THR A 303 27.60 11.15 -15.66
CA THR A 303 27.63 11.95 -14.42
C THR A 303 29.02 12.50 -14.09
N PRO A 304 29.73 13.13 -15.06
CA PRO A 304 31.12 13.51 -14.87
C PRO A 304 31.36 14.49 -13.72
N PHE A 305 30.38 15.32 -13.34
CA PHE A 305 30.49 16.20 -12.17
C PHE A 305 30.14 15.48 -10.87
N LEU A 306 29.00 14.79 -10.80
CA LEU A 306 28.57 14.08 -9.58
C LEU A 306 29.62 13.03 -9.17
N ASP A 307 30.33 12.42 -10.13
CA ASP A 307 31.42 11.47 -9.87
C ASP A 307 32.67 12.13 -9.22
N THR A 308 32.77 13.47 -9.23
CA THR A 308 33.83 14.21 -8.51
C THR A 308 33.49 14.49 -7.05
N LEU A 309 32.21 14.34 -6.68
CA LEU A 309 31.73 14.55 -5.31
C LEU A 309 32.10 13.34 -4.44
N PRO A 310 32.00 13.46 -3.10
CA PRO A 310 32.04 12.29 -2.23
C PRO A 310 30.99 11.25 -2.64
N GLU A 311 31.28 9.97 -2.40
CA GLU A 311 30.34 8.88 -2.65
C GLU A 311 28.97 9.19 -2.03
N PRO A 312 27.86 9.12 -2.80
CA PRO A 312 26.53 9.39 -2.25
C PRO A 312 26.17 8.37 -1.17
N ALA A 313 25.49 8.86 -0.13
CA ALA A 313 24.71 7.96 0.71
C ALA A 313 23.53 7.41 -0.10
N VAL A 314 23.08 6.21 0.25
CA VAL A 314 21.80 5.68 -0.24
C VAL A 314 20.70 6.23 0.66
N SER A 315 19.67 6.82 0.06
CA SER A 315 18.46 7.27 0.75
C SER A 315 17.28 6.38 0.40
N MET A 316 16.35 6.23 1.34
CA MET A 316 15.06 5.56 1.11
C MET A 316 13.93 6.59 0.94
N SER A 317 13.22 6.48 -0.18
CA SER A 317 11.99 7.23 -0.48
C SER A 317 10.84 6.87 0.48
N ALA A 318 9.87 7.76 0.60
CA ALA A 318 8.58 7.49 1.20
C ALA A 318 7.70 6.68 0.21
N TYR A 319 6.77 5.89 0.75
CA TYR A 319 5.79 5.14 -0.03
C TYR A 319 4.42 5.85 -0.03
N PRO A 320 3.71 5.95 -1.17
CA PRO A 320 4.17 5.55 -2.50
C PRO A 320 5.29 6.47 -3.00
N SER A 321 6.25 5.90 -3.74
CA SER A 321 7.43 6.59 -4.28
C SER A 321 7.09 7.48 -5.49
N ILE A 322 6.21 8.46 -5.28
CA ILE A 322 5.80 9.46 -6.28
C ILE A 322 6.19 10.87 -5.84
N THR A 323 6.36 11.76 -6.81
CA THR A 323 6.89 13.12 -6.58
C THR A 323 6.15 13.92 -5.49
N PRO A 324 4.80 14.07 -5.49
CA PRO A 324 4.17 14.91 -4.46
C PRO A 324 4.33 14.39 -3.05
N VAL A 325 4.32 13.07 -2.90
CA VAL A 325 4.52 12.39 -1.60
C VAL A 325 5.94 12.62 -1.10
N ASN A 326 6.95 12.44 -1.96
CA ASN A 326 8.34 12.54 -1.56
C ASN A 326 8.83 13.98 -1.44
N VAL A 327 8.31 14.91 -2.24
CA VAL A 327 8.52 16.35 -2.04
C VAL A 327 7.87 16.82 -0.73
N ALA A 328 6.66 16.36 -0.42
CA ALA A 328 6.03 16.66 0.87
C ALA A 328 6.86 16.12 2.04
N SER A 329 7.30 14.86 1.96
CA SER A 329 8.07 14.22 3.03
C SER A 329 9.48 14.81 3.20
N SER A 330 10.18 15.12 2.11
CA SER A 330 11.50 15.75 2.18
C SER A 330 11.44 17.16 2.76
N LEU A 331 10.45 17.96 2.37
CA LEU A 331 10.35 19.34 2.81
C LEU A 331 9.69 19.51 4.19
N SER A 332 8.98 18.52 4.71
CA SER A 332 8.38 18.56 6.06
C SER A 332 9.14 17.75 7.11
N GLY A 333 9.94 16.76 6.68
CA GLY A 333 10.58 15.80 7.57
C GLY A 333 9.63 14.70 8.05
N GLU A 334 8.40 14.65 7.55
CA GLU A 334 7.34 13.75 8.00
C GLU A 334 6.93 12.73 6.93
N LEU A 335 6.44 11.57 7.37
CA LEU A 335 5.97 10.52 6.46
C LEU A 335 4.53 10.77 5.97
N PRO A 336 4.08 10.11 4.89
CA PRO A 336 2.80 10.39 4.24
C PRO A 336 1.57 10.30 5.17
N HIS A 337 1.57 9.36 6.11
CA HIS A 337 0.51 9.23 7.13
C HIS A 337 0.39 10.43 8.09
N VAL A 338 1.38 11.33 8.09
CA VAL A 338 1.40 12.59 8.86
C VAL A 338 1.25 13.80 7.93
N THR A 339 1.84 13.77 6.73
CA THR A 339 1.72 14.89 5.78
C THR A 339 0.34 14.98 5.14
N GLY A 340 -0.41 13.87 5.09
CA GLY A 340 -1.70 13.76 4.43
C GLY A 340 -1.60 13.66 2.90
N VAL A 341 -0.39 13.66 2.33
CA VAL A 341 -0.17 13.57 0.89
C VAL A 341 0.06 12.12 0.50
N HIS A 342 -0.91 11.52 -0.21
CA HIS A 342 -0.88 10.09 -0.59
C HIS A 342 -0.96 9.84 -2.10
N ASP A 343 -1.21 10.88 -2.89
CA ASP A 343 -1.52 10.77 -4.31
C ASP A 343 -1.05 12.00 -5.11
N ARG A 344 -1.14 11.93 -6.44
CA ARG A 344 -0.65 12.99 -7.34
C ARG A 344 -1.49 14.28 -7.34
N ARG A 345 -2.72 14.25 -6.80
CA ARG A 345 -3.67 15.37 -6.81
C ARG A 345 -3.63 16.16 -5.51
N THR A 346 -3.27 15.52 -4.41
CA THR A 346 -3.14 16.17 -3.11
C THR A 346 -1.87 17.03 -3.06
N ARG A 347 -2.04 18.36 -2.95
CA ARG A 347 -0.93 19.33 -2.96
C ARG A 347 -0.70 20.00 -1.61
N ARG A 348 -1.73 20.07 -0.78
CA ARG A 348 -1.67 20.73 0.52
C ARG A 348 -1.30 19.72 1.58
N LEU A 349 -0.24 20.02 2.33
CA LEU A 349 0.19 19.24 3.47
C LEU A 349 -0.63 19.60 4.73
N GLU A 350 -0.73 18.65 5.65
CA GLU A 350 -1.30 18.85 6.99
C GLU A 350 -0.30 19.45 7.98
N VAL A 351 0.99 19.41 7.64
CA VAL A 351 2.11 19.92 8.44
C VAL A 351 2.91 20.99 7.66
N PRO A 352 3.60 21.91 8.35
CA PRO A 352 4.45 22.89 7.69
C PRO A 352 5.65 22.28 6.99
N THR A 353 6.21 23.00 6.01
CA THR A 353 7.50 22.67 5.39
C THR A 353 8.65 23.49 5.98
N ILE A 354 9.88 23.21 5.54
CA ILE A 354 11.07 24.00 5.84
C ILE A 354 10.89 25.49 5.45
N PHE A 355 10.03 25.80 4.48
CA PHE A 355 9.74 27.17 4.06
C PHE A 355 8.96 27.98 5.09
N ALA A 356 8.35 27.33 6.10
CA ALA A 356 7.76 28.04 7.24
C ALA A 356 8.81 28.88 8.01
N GLN A 357 10.10 28.55 7.90
CA GLN A 357 11.21 29.34 8.48
C GLN A 357 11.31 30.76 7.89
N ALA A 358 10.70 31.03 6.73
CA ALA A 358 10.60 32.40 6.19
C ALA A 358 9.85 33.34 7.15
N GLY A 359 8.87 32.82 7.90
CA GLY A 359 8.17 33.58 8.94
C GLY A 359 9.06 34.00 10.12
N ALA A 360 10.22 33.36 10.28
CA ALA A 360 11.24 33.71 11.27
C ALA A 360 12.31 34.68 10.73
N GLY A 361 12.12 35.23 9.53
CA GLY A 361 13.01 36.21 8.90
C GLY A 361 14.12 35.62 8.03
N LYS A 362 14.06 34.32 7.73
CA LYS A 362 14.97 33.65 6.78
C LYS A 362 14.59 34.00 5.34
N VAL A 363 15.58 34.24 4.48
CA VAL A 363 15.35 34.49 3.05
C VAL A 363 15.39 33.15 2.31
N MET A 364 14.24 32.71 1.82
CA MET A 364 14.07 31.40 1.20
C MET A 364 13.50 31.55 -0.20
N THR A 365 14.01 30.75 -1.14
CA THR A 365 13.55 30.78 -2.54
C THR A 365 13.40 29.37 -3.07
N ALA A 366 12.24 29.09 -3.67
CA ALA A 366 11.94 27.84 -4.35
C ALA A 366 11.85 28.10 -5.86
N VAL A 367 12.77 27.52 -6.62
CA VAL A 367 12.84 27.60 -8.09
C VAL A 367 12.31 26.30 -8.65
N ILE A 368 11.14 26.35 -9.27
CA ILE A 368 10.44 25.16 -9.75
C ILE A 368 9.92 25.37 -11.17
N GLY A 369 9.34 24.30 -11.74
CA GLY A 369 8.73 24.33 -13.08
C GLY A 369 7.47 25.21 -13.15
N PRO A 370 6.59 25.00 -14.14
CA PRO A 370 5.47 25.92 -14.40
C PRO A 370 4.34 25.81 -13.37
N LEU A 371 4.40 24.82 -12.49
CA LEU A 371 3.37 24.53 -11.51
C LEU A 371 3.94 23.83 -10.27
N ASN A 372 3.32 24.11 -9.12
CA ASN A 372 3.62 23.49 -7.85
C ASN A 372 3.36 21.99 -7.86
N THR A 373 4.33 21.25 -7.35
CA THR A 373 4.16 19.86 -6.93
C THR A 373 3.34 19.81 -5.63
N VAL A 374 3.68 20.64 -4.65
CA VAL A 374 2.96 20.83 -3.38
C VAL A 374 2.89 22.33 -3.02
N GLU A 375 1.97 22.70 -2.13
CA GLU A 375 1.86 24.06 -1.60
C GLU A 375 3.02 24.35 -0.64
N LEU A 376 3.62 25.54 -0.75
CA LEU A 376 4.72 26.01 0.10
C LEU A 376 4.31 27.30 0.81
N GLU A 377 4.93 27.60 1.95
CA GLU A 377 4.69 28.83 2.72
C GLU A 377 5.30 30.09 2.09
N VAL A 378 6.08 29.92 1.03
CA VAL A 378 6.63 31.00 0.20
C VAL A 378 6.07 30.92 -1.21
N GLU A 379 5.97 32.06 -1.90
CA GLU A 379 5.58 32.08 -3.31
C GLU A 379 6.73 31.52 -4.17
N PRO A 380 6.54 30.42 -4.89
CA PRO A 380 7.59 29.82 -5.70
C PRO A 380 7.87 30.63 -6.95
N VAL A 381 9.11 30.56 -7.43
CA VAL A 381 9.50 31.10 -8.72
C VAL A 381 9.19 30.05 -9.78
N PHE A 382 8.08 30.24 -10.48
CA PHE A 382 7.68 29.40 -11.60
C PHE A 382 8.47 29.72 -12.86
N ASN A 383 9.04 28.69 -13.47
CA ASN A 383 9.72 28.77 -14.76
C ASN A 383 8.90 28.04 -15.81
N VAL A 384 8.83 28.63 -16.99
CA VAL A 384 8.15 28.10 -18.17
C VAL A 384 9.20 27.91 -19.26
N ASP A 385 8.98 26.94 -20.13
CA ASP A 385 9.80 26.69 -21.32
C ASP A 385 9.73 27.91 -22.24
N ARG A 386 10.78 28.73 -22.26
CA ARG A 386 10.83 29.99 -23.04
C ARG A 386 11.43 29.77 -24.41
N ASN A 387 12.28 28.76 -24.55
CA ASN A 387 12.99 28.46 -25.79
C ASN A 387 12.25 27.40 -26.66
N ASN A 388 11.19 26.79 -26.11
CA ASN A 388 10.35 25.76 -26.70
C ASN A 388 11.13 24.47 -27.04
N ASP A 389 12.09 24.09 -26.20
CA ASP A 389 12.87 22.86 -26.34
C ASP A 389 12.27 21.64 -25.60
N GLY A 390 11.18 21.85 -24.86
CA GLY A 390 10.46 20.83 -24.11
C GLY A 390 10.94 20.64 -22.67
N SER A 391 11.94 21.42 -22.22
CA SER A 391 12.48 21.42 -20.86
C SER A 391 12.07 22.70 -20.11
N THR A 392 12.20 22.68 -18.79
CA THR A 392 12.29 23.93 -17.99
C THR A 392 13.55 23.98 -17.13
N ASP A 393 14.38 22.94 -17.19
CA ASP A 393 15.53 22.76 -16.31
C ASP A 393 16.63 23.78 -16.63
N ASP A 394 16.80 24.18 -17.89
CA ASP A 394 17.68 25.27 -18.31
C ASP A 394 17.21 26.64 -17.79
N GLU A 395 15.92 26.98 -17.90
CA GLU A 395 15.43 28.25 -17.35
C GLU A 395 15.54 28.30 -15.82
N LYS A 396 15.24 27.19 -15.13
CA LYS A 396 15.41 27.10 -13.67
C LYS A 396 16.88 27.30 -13.28
N THR A 397 17.81 26.69 -14.02
CA THR A 397 19.25 26.86 -13.79
C THR A 397 19.68 28.30 -14.03
N GLN A 398 19.24 28.91 -15.14
CA GLN A 398 19.55 30.31 -15.45
C GLN A 398 19.03 31.25 -14.36
N TYR A 399 17.80 31.04 -13.90
CA TYR A 399 17.23 31.84 -12.81
C TYR A 399 18.02 31.66 -11.52
N ALA A 400 18.27 30.41 -11.11
CA ALA A 400 19.03 30.10 -9.90
C ALA A 400 20.42 30.76 -9.93
N LEU A 401 21.17 30.64 -11.03
CA LEU A 401 22.46 31.32 -11.21
C LEU A 401 22.35 32.85 -11.09
N SER A 402 21.26 33.46 -11.57
CA SER A 402 21.06 34.91 -11.48
C SER A 402 20.82 35.44 -10.06
N VAL A 403 20.38 34.55 -9.16
CA VAL A 403 20.10 34.88 -7.76
C VAL A 403 21.19 34.40 -6.79
N ILE A 404 22.07 33.49 -7.21
CA ILE A 404 23.26 33.12 -6.45
C ILE A 404 24.14 34.36 -6.20
N GLY A 405 24.60 34.51 -4.95
CA GLY A 405 25.33 35.69 -4.47
C GLY A 405 24.46 36.82 -3.92
N GLN A 406 23.14 36.77 -4.12
CA GLN A 406 22.20 37.54 -3.30
C GLN A 406 21.99 36.83 -1.95
N SER A 407 21.52 37.55 -0.93
CA SER A 407 21.33 37.00 0.42
C SER A 407 20.19 35.98 0.45
N HIS A 408 20.53 34.69 0.48
CA HIS A 408 19.59 33.59 0.68
C HIS A 408 20.08 32.72 1.84
N ASP A 409 19.17 32.34 2.74
CA ASP A 409 19.43 31.29 3.72
C ASP A 409 19.16 29.91 3.10
N LEU A 410 18.17 29.78 2.21
CA LEU A 410 17.86 28.56 1.46
C LEU A 410 17.48 28.85 0.01
N LEU A 411 18.14 28.17 -0.93
CA LEU A 411 17.75 28.10 -2.33
C LEU A 411 17.40 26.66 -2.70
N PHE A 412 16.15 26.40 -3.08
CA PHE A 412 15.66 25.10 -3.54
C PHE A 412 15.47 25.10 -5.05
N VAL A 413 15.98 24.08 -5.75
CA VAL A 413 15.82 23.91 -7.20
C VAL A 413 15.31 22.51 -7.51
N HIS A 414 14.21 22.42 -8.27
CA HIS A 414 13.57 21.14 -8.64
C HIS A 414 13.67 20.86 -10.15
N TYR A 415 14.54 19.93 -10.52
CA TYR A 415 14.75 19.43 -11.88
C TYR A 415 13.86 18.23 -12.18
N LYS A 416 13.27 18.16 -13.38
CA LYS A 416 12.22 17.19 -13.73
C LYS A 416 12.50 16.35 -14.96
N ASP A 417 13.50 16.71 -15.75
CA ASP A 417 13.67 16.11 -17.07
C ASP A 417 14.05 14.63 -17.01
N ILE A 418 14.74 14.20 -15.95
CA ILE A 418 15.05 12.77 -15.73
C ILE A 418 13.75 11.96 -15.58
N ASP A 419 12.83 12.40 -14.72
CA ASP A 419 11.52 11.74 -14.55
C ASP A 419 10.69 11.78 -15.83
N ALA A 420 10.59 12.95 -16.47
CA ALA A 420 9.79 13.12 -17.68
C ALA A 420 10.28 12.22 -18.83
N THR A 421 11.59 12.22 -19.09
CA THR A 421 12.19 11.36 -20.12
C THR A 421 12.13 9.88 -19.75
N GLY A 422 12.30 9.55 -18.46
CA GLY A 422 12.15 8.21 -17.93
C GLY A 422 10.76 7.64 -18.20
N HIS A 423 9.71 8.42 -17.95
CA HIS A 423 8.33 8.02 -18.24
C HIS A 423 8.10 7.75 -19.73
N ASP A 424 8.61 8.61 -20.61
CA ASP A 424 8.41 8.48 -22.05
C ASP A 424 9.20 7.33 -22.69
N TRP A 425 10.40 7.02 -22.17
CA TRP A 425 11.37 6.18 -22.88
C TRP A 425 11.90 4.98 -22.09
N GLY A 426 11.82 4.98 -20.77
CA GLY A 426 12.39 3.94 -19.92
C GLY A 426 13.45 4.44 -18.95
N ASP A 427 13.72 3.67 -17.89
CA ASP A 427 14.58 4.09 -16.77
C ASP A 427 16.06 4.24 -17.17
N LEU A 428 16.51 3.47 -18.16
CA LEU A 428 17.89 3.44 -18.66
C LEU A 428 18.00 3.71 -20.17
N HIS A 429 16.95 4.22 -20.80
CA HIS A 429 16.97 4.57 -22.23
C HIS A 429 17.95 5.72 -22.50
N GLN A 430 18.47 5.80 -23.74
CA GLN A 430 19.45 6.83 -24.13
C GLN A 430 18.99 8.25 -23.81
N ASN A 431 17.74 8.59 -24.13
CA ASN A 431 17.17 9.91 -23.83
C ASN A 431 17.17 10.23 -22.33
N THR A 432 16.90 9.24 -21.48
CA THR A 432 16.94 9.36 -20.03
C THR A 432 18.37 9.57 -19.53
N LEU A 433 19.35 8.88 -20.14
CA LEU A 433 20.77 9.08 -19.84
C LEU A 433 21.26 10.46 -20.27
N ASP A 434 20.80 10.95 -21.42
CA ASP A 434 21.12 12.29 -21.90
C ASP A 434 20.53 13.36 -20.96
N ALA A 435 19.31 13.15 -20.45
CA ALA A 435 18.71 14.02 -19.42
C ALA A 435 19.50 13.98 -18.09
N ILE A 436 19.98 12.80 -17.67
CA ILE A 436 20.87 12.69 -16.50
C ILE A 436 22.16 13.49 -16.72
N GLY A 437 22.77 13.39 -17.91
CA GLY A 437 23.98 14.17 -18.23
C GLY A 437 23.75 15.67 -18.29
N GLN A 438 22.58 16.10 -18.76
CA GLN A 438 22.22 17.50 -18.77
C GLN A 438 21.96 18.03 -17.35
N ALA A 439 21.31 17.24 -16.50
CA ALA A 439 21.11 17.57 -15.09
C ALA A 439 22.43 17.62 -14.31
N ASP A 440 23.37 16.70 -14.56
CA ASP A 440 24.72 16.72 -13.99
C ASP A 440 25.44 18.06 -14.27
N GLU A 441 25.33 18.56 -15.49
CA GLU A 441 25.90 19.86 -15.89
C GLU A 441 25.20 21.05 -15.20
N TYR A 442 23.87 21.01 -15.03
CA TYR A 442 23.16 22.04 -14.27
C TYR A 442 23.57 22.04 -12.79
N VAL A 443 23.65 20.86 -12.18
CA VAL A 443 24.13 20.68 -10.82
C VAL A 443 25.54 21.25 -10.66
N ARG A 444 26.46 20.95 -11.60
CA ARG A 444 27.82 21.52 -11.61
C ARG A 444 27.80 23.04 -11.57
N GLN A 445 27.03 23.67 -12.47
CA GLN A 445 26.95 25.12 -12.55
C GLN A 445 26.47 25.74 -11.23
N LEU A 446 25.45 25.18 -10.60
CA LEU A 446 24.95 25.69 -9.32
C LEU A 446 25.97 25.49 -8.19
N VAL A 447 26.53 24.30 -8.06
CA VAL A 447 27.45 23.95 -6.96
C VAL A 447 28.76 24.75 -7.04
N GLU A 448 29.33 24.95 -8.23
CA GLU A 448 30.56 25.75 -8.40
C GLU A 448 30.39 27.23 -8.03
N ASN A 449 29.16 27.75 -8.14
CA ASN A 449 28.84 29.15 -7.82
C ASN A 449 28.28 29.32 -6.40
N TRP A 450 27.91 28.24 -5.70
CA TRP A 450 27.37 28.30 -4.35
C TRP A 450 28.45 28.38 -3.27
N ARG A 451 28.20 29.16 -2.21
CA ARG A 451 29.04 29.25 -1.01
C ARG A 451 28.20 28.89 0.21
N GLY A 452 28.45 27.72 0.79
CA GLY A 452 27.72 27.21 1.95
C GLY A 452 27.48 25.71 1.84
N ARG A 453 26.39 25.24 2.43
CA ARG A 453 26.02 23.83 2.39
C ARG A 453 25.29 23.50 1.09
N VAL A 454 25.54 22.31 0.55
CA VAL A 454 24.87 21.75 -0.61
C VAL A 454 24.26 20.41 -0.23
N LEU A 455 22.99 20.23 -0.58
CA LEU A 455 22.24 19.00 -0.46
C LEU A 455 21.67 18.64 -1.83
N ILE A 456 22.10 17.52 -2.39
CA ILE A 456 21.56 16.98 -3.65
C ILE A 456 20.87 15.67 -3.33
N TYR A 457 19.61 15.52 -3.72
CA TYR A 457 18.86 14.29 -3.50
C TYR A 457 17.92 14.00 -4.66
N ALA A 458 17.48 12.75 -4.74
CA ALA A 458 16.35 12.35 -5.56
C ALA A 458 15.21 11.83 -4.69
N ASP A 459 13.99 12.10 -5.11
CA ASP A 459 12.76 11.82 -4.39
C ASP A 459 12.29 10.37 -4.58
N HIS A 460 12.47 9.83 -5.78
CA HIS A 460 12.31 8.42 -6.11
C HIS A 460 13.20 8.01 -7.27
N GLY A 461 13.29 6.70 -7.50
CA GLY A 461 13.78 6.15 -8.77
C GLY A 461 12.64 5.62 -9.64
N MET A 462 13.01 4.93 -10.72
CA MET A 462 12.08 4.43 -11.74
C MET A 462 12.44 3.01 -12.17
N TYR A 463 11.46 2.24 -12.64
CA TYR A 463 11.70 0.93 -13.27
C TYR A 463 11.09 0.89 -14.67
N GLU A 464 11.70 0.09 -15.53
CA GLU A 464 11.24 -0.17 -16.90
C GLU A 464 9.87 -0.88 -16.94
N THR A 465 9.04 -0.49 -17.90
CA THR A 465 7.77 -1.09 -18.30
C THR A 465 7.76 -1.34 -19.82
N GLU A 466 6.65 -1.86 -20.38
CA GLU A 466 6.56 -2.08 -21.84
C GLU A 466 6.56 -0.80 -22.68
N THR A 467 6.15 0.34 -22.11
CA THR A 467 5.92 1.60 -22.84
C THR A 467 6.76 2.77 -22.34
N GLY A 468 7.81 2.51 -21.55
CA GLY A 468 8.64 3.51 -20.90
C GLY A 468 8.92 3.15 -19.45
N GLY A 469 9.05 4.14 -18.57
CA GLY A 469 9.31 3.92 -17.15
C GLY A 469 8.13 4.24 -16.24
N ASP A 470 8.11 3.62 -15.06
CA ASP A 470 7.09 3.86 -14.03
C ASP A 470 7.68 3.77 -12.62
N HIS A 471 6.93 4.28 -11.64
CA HIS A 471 7.34 4.38 -10.24
C HIS A 471 6.12 4.47 -9.30
N GLY A 472 6.35 4.59 -8.00
CA GLY A 472 5.29 4.66 -6.98
C GLY A 472 5.00 3.33 -6.27
N ASN A 473 5.52 2.23 -6.79
CA ASN A 473 5.43 0.91 -6.19
C ASN A 473 6.61 0.62 -5.26
N LEU A 474 6.40 -0.27 -4.29
CA LEU A 474 7.44 -0.72 -3.36
C LEU A 474 8.41 -1.69 -4.07
N VAL A 475 9.23 -1.13 -4.94
CA VAL A 475 10.22 -1.79 -5.80
C VAL A 475 11.58 -1.17 -5.52
N ALA A 476 12.64 -1.97 -5.43
CA ALA A 476 13.97 -1.48 -5.05
C ALA A 476 14.47 -0.35 -5.96
N LYS A 477 14.26 -0.48 -7.29
CA LYS A 477 14.61 0.57 -8.26
C LYS A 477 13.86 1.90 -8.05
N SER A 478 12.67 1.88 -7.45
CA SER A 478 11.88 3.08 -7.17
C SER A 478 12.16 3.67 -5.79
N MET A 479 12.52 2.83 -4.82
CA MET A 479 12.59 3.23 -3.40
C MET A 479 13.96 3.72 -2.93
N PHE A 480 15.04 3.46 -3.67
CA PHE A 480 16.40 3.82 -3.25
C PHE A 480 17.03 4.82 -4.21
N THR A 481 17.50 5.93 -3.66
CA THR A 481 18.03 7.08 -4.41
C THR A 481 19.40 7.52 -3.87
N PRO A 482 20.22 8.21 -4.68
CA PRO A 482 21.46 8.81 -4.18
C PRO A 482 21.18 10.09 -3.35
N TYR A 483 22.06 10.36 -2.40
CA TYR A 483 21.98 11.50 -1.48
C TYR A 483 23.37 12.05 -1.17
N TRP A 484 23.59 13.32 -1.50
CA TRP A 484 24.83 14.04 -1.22
C TRP A 484 24.56 15.18 -0.24
N LEU A 485 25.44 15.32 0.75
CA LEU A 485 25.48 16.45 1.68
C LEU A 485 26.94 16.84 1.93
N PHE A 486 27.29 18.06 1.60
CA PHE A 486 28.65 18.58 1.76
C PHE A 486 28.66 20.10 1.82
N ASP A 487 29.78 20.68 2.25
CA ASP A 487 29.99 22.12 2.24
C ASP A 487 30.90 22.52 1.06
N THR A 488 30.54 23.59 0.36
CA THR A 488 31.43 24.25 -0.60
C THR A 488 32.30 25.26 0.15
N GLY A 489 33.59 25.33 -0.20
CA GLY A 489 34.55 26.18 0.53
C GLY A 489 34.14 27.67 0.55
N ASN A 490 34.42 28.33 1.68
CA ASN A 490 34.23 29.78 1.88
C ASN A 490 34.90 30.63 0.79
#